data_AF-A0AAD7ZPU2-F1
#
_entry.id   AF-A0AAD7ZPU2-F1
#
_cell.length_a   1.000
_cell.length_b   1.000
_cell.length_c   1.000
_cell.angle_alpha   90.00
_cell.angle_beta   90.00
_cell.angle_gamma   90.00
#
_symmetry.space_group_name_H-M   'P 1'
#
loop_
_entity.id
_entity.type
_entity.pdbx_description
1 polymer ?
#
loop_
_entity_poly.entity_id
_entity_poly.type
_entity_poly.pdbx_seq_one_letter_code
_entity_poly.pdbx_strand_id
1 'polypeptide(L)'
;VKGSEGTVMINGRIRSEKTSRLFCYIMQEDALRPKLTVMEAMTFAAHFKLGFSNSHSRKNELLSLLEMLGLREHIDTRTASLSGGQKKRLSIALELISNPPVLFLDEPTTGLDSSSCSQCVSLLKLLAQQGRTVICTIHQPTALLFEMFDHLYTLAQGNCIYQGTIKGVVPFLSDIGFNCPTYHNPADFLMEVASGEYEADIAVIAAEADKNAGGRGKKDTFTVTDTDIAVRNVNENGCGRKESS
;
A
#
# COMPACT_ATOMS: atom_id res chain seq x y z
N VAL A 1 14.33 -16.94 -4.60
CA VAL A 1 15.03 -16.29 -3.48
C VAL A 1 15.24 -17.35 -2.41
N LYS A 2 16.49 -17.66 -2.02
CA LYS A 2 16.73 -18.57 -0.89
C LYS A 2 16.29 -17.83 0.38
N GLY A 3 15.33 -18.38 1.13
CA GLY A 3 14.86 -17.78 2.40
C GLY A 3 13.37 -17.47 2.49
N SER A 4 12.54 -17.81 1.49
CA SER A 4 11.07 -17.71 1.61
C SER A 4 10.41 -19.03 1.21
N GLU A 5 9.66 -19.63 2.13
CA GLU A 5 8.79 -20.78 1.88
C GLU A 5 7.33 -20.30 1.76
N GLY A 6 6.49 -21.06 1.06
CA GLY A 6 5.07 -20.75 0.88
C GLY A 6 4.63 -20.59 -0.59
N THR A 7 3.33 -20.46 -0.80
CA THR A 7 2.72 -20.35 -2.13
C THR A 7 1.83 -19.13 -2.23
N VAL A 8 2.06 -18.28 -3.22
CA VAL A 8 1.17 -17.16 -3.55
C VAL A 8 0.15 -17.60 -4.59
N MET A 9 -1.13 -17.38 -4.31
CA MET A 9 -2.24 -17.69 -5.20
C MET A 9 -2.92 -16.42 -5.72
N ILE A 10 -3.36 -16.45 -6.96
CA ILE A 10 -4.05 -15.36 -7.65
C ILE A 10 -5.29 -15.96 -8.28
N ASN A 11 -6.48 -15.51 -7.87
CA ASN A 11 -7.76 -16.06 -8.33
C ASN A 11 -7.81 -17.60 -8.27
N GLY A 12 -7.30 -18.17 -7.18
CA GLY A 12 -7.27 -19.62 -6.96
C GLY A 12 -6.14 -20.38 -7.69
N ARG A 13 -5.24 -19.70 -8.42
CA ARG A 13 -4.14 -20.34 -9.17
C ARG A 13 -2.78 -19.93 -8.61
N ILE A 14 -1.83 -20.86 -8.56
CA ILE A 14 -0.46 -20.57 -8.11
C ILE A 14 0.18 -19.54 -9.06
N ARG A 15 0.86 -18.56 -8.47
CA ARG A 15 1.61 -17.54 -9.21
C ARG A 15 2.62 -18.18 -10.17
N SER A 16 2.52 -17.79 -11.43
CA SER A 16 3.48 -18.05 -12.51
C SER A 16 4.12 -16.76 -13.00
N GLU A 17 5.16 -16.85 -13.84
CA GLU A 17 5.76 -15.69 -14.52
C GLU A 17 4.77 -14.95 -15.44
N LYS A 18 3.74 -15.61 -15.98
CA LYS A 18 2.75 -14.94 -16.82
C LYS A 18 1.83 -14.04 -16.01
N THR A 19 1.44 -14.51 -14.82
CA THR A 19 0.64 -13.76 -13.86
C THR A 19 1.41 -12.64 -13.18
N SER A 20 2.75 -12.61 -13.24
CA SER A 20 3.51 -11.50 -12.64
C SER A 20 3.24 -10.16 -13.34
N ARG A 21 2.86 -10.20 -14.63
CA ARG A 21 2.49 -9.03 -15.44
C ARG A 21 1.16 -8.39 -15.01
N LEU A 22 0.39 -9.05 -14.15
CA LEU A 22 -0.85 -8.52 -13.59
C LEU A 22 -0.58 -7.58 -12.40
N PHE A 23 0.62 -7.63 -11.83
CA PHE A 23 1.00 -6.80 -10.71
C PHE A 23 1.76 -5.59 -11.18
N CYS A 24 1.51 -4.48 -10.50
CA CYS A 24 2.32 -3.29 -10.61
C CYS A 24 2.79 -2.89 -9.20
N TYR A 25 4.05 -2.45 -9.10
CA TYR A 25 4.65 -2.01 -7.83
C TYR A 25 5.10 -0.57 -7.95
N ILE A 26 4.62 0.27 -7.04
CA ILE A 26 4.98 1.68 -6.90
C ILE A 26 5.89 1.78 -5.68
N MET A 27 7.15 2.16 -5.91
CA MET A 27 8.16 2.34 -4.87
C MET A 27 7.85 3.59 -4.01
N GLN A 28 8.48 3.66 -2.84
CA GLN A 28 8.40 4.81 -1.94
C GLN A 28 8.94 6.07 -2.62
N GLU A 29 10.14 5.99 -3.21
CA GLU A 29 10.76 7.09 -3.95
C GLU A 29 10.24 7.21 -5.39
N ASP A 30 9.79 8.41 -5.74
CA ASP A 30 9.32 8.73 -7.08
C ASP A 30 10.50 8.95 -8.05
N ALA A 31 10.77 7.98 -8.92
CA ALA A 31 11.84 8.06 -9.93
C ALA A 31 11.45 8.90 -11.17
N LEU A 32 10.87 10.09 -10.95
CA LEU A 32 10.42 10.98 -12.03
C LEU A 32 11.60 11.67 -12.72
N ARG A 33 11.47 11.89 -14.04
CA ARG A 33 12.49 12.60 -14.84
C ARG A 33 12.26 14.12 -14.76
N PRO A 34 13.11 14.90 -14.07
CA PRO A 34 12.81 16.28 -13.68
C PRO A 34 12.66 17.27 -14.84
N LYS A 35 13.25 16.94 -16.00
CA LYS A 35 13.26 17.81 -17.18
C LYS A 35 12.02 17.65 -18.06
N LEU A 36 11.26 16.56 -17.91
CA LEU A 36 10.06 16.28 -18.69
C LEU A 36 8.85 17.02 -18.12
N THR A 37 7.90 17.36 -18.98
CA THR A 37 6.55 17.73 -18.55
C THR A 37 5.75 16.49 -18.14
N VAL A 38 4.63 16.70 -17.44
CA VAL A 38 3.70 15.61 -17.09
C VAL A 38 3.24 14.87 -18.34
N MET A 39 2.83 15.59 -19.38
CA MET A 39 2.36 14.98 -20.62
C MET A 39 3.46 14.25 -21.38
N GLU A 40 4.68 14.78 -21.40
CA GLU A 40 5.84 14.11 -21.99
C GLU A 40 6.17 12.81 -21.25
N ALA A 41 6.18 12.84 -19.91
CA ALA A 41 6.43 11.65 -19.10
C ALA A 41 5.37 10.56 -19.34
N MET A 42 4.09 10.93 -19.38
CA MET A 42 2.98 10.01 -19.68
C MET A 42 3.08 9.43 -21.09
N THR A 43 3.37 10.27 -22.08
CA THR A 43 3.50 9.83 -23.48
C THR A 43 4.68 8.87 -23.64
N PHE A 44 5.82 9.20 -23.03
CA PHE A 44 7.01 8.35 -23.04
C PHE A 44 6.70 6.99 -22.39
N ALA A 45 6.12 6.97 -21.19
CA ALA A 45 5.74 5.73 -20.51
C ALA A 45 4.73 4.90 -21.33
N ALA A 46 3.76 5.55 -21.99
CA ALA A 46 2.80 4.88 -22.85
C ALA A 46 3.44 4.20 -24.06
N HIS A 47 4.43 4.84 -24.70
CA HIS A 47 5.17 4.23 -25.80
C HIS A 47 5.95 2.99 -25.37
N PHE A 48 6.54 3.00 -24.17
CA PHE A 48 7.26 1.84 -23.64
C PHE A 48 6.33 0.70 -23.18
N LYS A 49 5.21 1.02 -22.53
CA LYS A 49 4.30 0.01 -21.97
C LYS A 49 3.32 -0.56 -22.98
N LEU A 50 2.80 0.26 -23.91
CA LEU A 50 1.74 -0.10 -24.85
C LEU A 50 2.19 -0.14 -26.31
N GLY A 51 3.46 0.17 -26.58
CA GLY A 51 4.00 0.32 -27.93
C GLY A 51 3.80 1.72 -28.51
N PHE A 52 4.62 2.04 -29.51
CA PHE A 52 4.63 3.36 -30.14
C PHE A 52 3.32 3.63 -30.89
N SER A 53 2.63 4.68 -30.50
CA SER A 53 1.41 5.16 -31.17
C SER A 53 1.19 6.62 -30.84
N ASN A 54 0.88 7.41 -31.88
CA ASN A 54 0.53 8.82 -31.77
C ASN A 54 -0.96 9.05 -32.10
N SER A 55 -1.80 8.03 -31.87
CA SER A 55 -3.24 8.14 -32.08
C SER A 55 -3.87 9.19 -31.16
N HIS A 56 -4.83 9.95 -31.69
CA HIS A 56 -5.67 10.85 -30.90
C HIS A 56 -6.39 10.09 -29.78
N SER A 57 -6.77 8.82 -30.00
CA SER A 57 -7.37 7.97 -28.96
C SER A 57 -6.44 7.81 -27.76
N ARG A 58 -5.16 7.50 -28.00
CA ARG A 58 -4.16 7.33 -26.94
C ARG A 58 -3.97 8.61 -26.15
N LYS A 59 -3.90 9.74 -26.85
CA LYS A 59 -3.79 11.05 -26.19
C LYS A 59 -4.99 11.32 -25.28
N ASN A 60 -6.20 10.99 -25.72
CA ASN A 60 -7.42 11.14 -24.93
C ASN A 60 -7.46 10.20 -23.72
N GLU A 61 -7.02 8.95 -23.88
CA GLU A 61 -6.87 7.99 -22.77
C GLU A 61 -5.92 8.54 -21.68
N LEU A 62 -4.74 9.04 -22.07
CA LEU A 62 -3.77 9.63 -21.12
C LEU A 62 -4.34 10.88 -20.44
N LEU A 63 -5.05 11.74 -21.17
CA LEU A 63 -5.70 12.92 -20.59
C LEU A 63 -6.78 12.54 -19.59
N SER A 64 -7.59 11.50 -19.87
CA SER A 64 -8.62 11.02 -18.96
C SER A 64 -8.03 10.45 -17.65
N LEU A 65 -6.88 9.77 -17.74
CA LEU A 65 -6.14 9.30 -16.56
C LEU A 65 -5.62 10.47 -15.72
N LEU A 66 -5.03 11.49 -16.37
CA LEU A 66 -4.55 12.67 -15.67
C LEU A 66 -5.68 13.48 -15.04
N GLU A 67 -6.86 13.51 -15.68
CA GLU A 67 -8.06 14.13 -15.13
C GLU A 67 -8.57 13.40 -13.88
N MET A 68 -8.67 12.07 -13.93
CA MET A 68 -9.02 11.24 -12.77
C MET A 68 -8.08 11.48 -11.58
N LEU A 69 -6.80 11.71 -11.86
CA LEU A 69 -5.76 11.95 -10.85
C LEU A 69 -5.66 13.42 -10.41
N GLY A 70 -6.49 14.32 -10.96
CA GLY A 70 -6.45 15.75 -10.65
C GLY A 70 -5.14 16.43 -11.06
N LEU A 71 -4.56 15.99 -12.19
CA LEU A 71 -3.33 16.53 -12.79
C LEU A 71 -3.57 17.20 -14.14
N ARG A 72 -4.84 17.39 -14.53
CA ARG A 72 -5.23 17.95 -15.84
C ARG A 72 -4.68 19.36 -16.10
N GLU A 73 -4.59 20.18 -15.06
CA GLU A 73 -4.07 21.55 -15.13
C GLU A 73 -2.52 21.60 -15.16
N HIS A 74 -1.87 20.48 -14.82
CA HIS A 74 -0.42 20.38 -14.71
C HIS A 74 0.23 19.67 -15.90
N ILE A 75 -0.50 19.44 -17.00
CA ILE A 75 -0.02 18.69 -18.17
C ILE A 75 1.29 19.24 -18.75
N ASP A 76 1.44 20.57 -18.78
CA ASP A 76 2.60 21.28 -19.32
C ASP A 76 3.60 21.67 -18.22
N THR A 77 3.32 21.30 -16.97
CA THR A 77 4.22 21.56 -15.84
C THR A 77 5.37 20.54 -15.84
N ARG A 78 6.59 21.02 -15.58
CA ARG A 78 7.75 20.13 -15.41
C ARG A 78 7.59 19.30 -14.15
N THR A 79 7.94 18.01 -14.20
CA THR A 79 7.81 17.12 -13.04
C THR A 79 8.60 17.61 -11.81
N ALA A 80 9.71 18.31 -12.01
CA ALA A 80 10.49 18.93 -10.93
C ALA A 80 9.69 19.98 -10.14
N SER A 81 8.78 20.69 -10.81
CA SER A 81 7.98 21.80 -10.25
C SER A 81 6.69 21.34 -9.58
N LEU A 82 6.38 20.04 -9.60
CA LEU A 82 5.22 19.48 -8.94
C LEU A 82 5.42 19.41 -7.41
N SER A 83 4.35 19.58 -6.65
CA SER A 83 4.33 19.30 -5.21
C SER A 83 4.55 17.80 -4.95
N GLY A 84 4.90 17.43 -3.70
CA GLY A 84 5.07 16.02 -3.33
C GLY A 84 3.84 15.16 -3.65
N GLY A 85 2.64 15.63 -3.30
CA GLY A 85 1.40 14.91 -3.59
C GLY A 85 1.09 14.82 -5.09
N GLN A 86 1.46 15.83 -5.88
CA GLN A 86 1.33 15.78 -7.34
C GLN A 86 2.33 14.80 -7.97
N LYS A 87 3.57 14.75 -7.48
CA LYS A 87 4.59 13.79 -7.90
C LYS A 87 4.12 12.36 -7.63
N LYS A 88 3.59 12.09 -6.44
CA LYS A 88 3.06 10.76 -6.10
C LYS A 88 1.89 10.36 -7.00
N ARG A 89 0.95 11.27 -7.24
CA ARG A 89 -0.17 11.04 -8.16
C ARG A 89 0.30 10.80 -9.59
N LEU A 90 1.36 11.47 -10.04
CA LEU A 90 1.97 11.21 -11.34
C LEU A 90 2.63 9.82 -11.40
N SER A 91 3.35 9.40 -10.35
CA SER A 91 3.92 8.05 -10.28
C SER A 91 2.82 6.97 -10.36
N ILE A 92 1.69 7.17 -9.69
CA ILE A 92 0.52 6.31 -9.82
C ILE A 92 -0.03 6.36 -11.27
N ALA A 93 -0.10 7.54 -11.89
CA ALA A 93 -0.55 7.70 -13.27
C ALA A 93 0.26 6.86 -14.26
N LEU A 94 1.59 6.93 -14.15
CA LEU A 94 2.53 6.22 -15.03
C LEU A 94 2.34 4.71 -14.96
N GLU A 95 1.98 4.21 -13.78
CA GLU A 95 1.71 2.80 -13.53
C GLU A 95 0.31 2.35 -13.99
N LEU A 96 -0.68 3.24 -13.91
CA LEU A 96 -2.04 2.98 -14.40
C LEU A 96 -2.17 2.94 -15.93
N ILE A 97 -1.17 3.40 -16.70
CA ILE A 97 -1.16 3.33 -18.17
C ILE A 97 -1.36 1.90 -18.67
N SER A 98 -0.77 0.91 -18.00
CA SER A 98 -0.94 -0.52 -18.34
C SER A 98 -2.26 -1.13 -17.85
N ASN A 99 -3.09 -0.36 -17.15
CA ASN A 99 -4.31 -0.78 -16.48
C ASN A 99 -4.14 -2.10 -15.69
N PRO A 100 -3.19 -2.16 -14.73
CA PRO A 100 -2.96 -3.38 -13.96
C PRO A 100 -4.16 -3.66 -13.04
N PRO A 101 -4.59 -4.94 -12.90
CA PRO A 101 -5.66 -5.31 -11.99
C PRO A 101 -5.23 -5.28 -10.51
N VAL A 102 -3.93 -5.42 -10.23
CA VAL A 102 -3.41 -5.43 -8.85
C VAL A 102 -2.27 -4.43 -8.70
N LEU A 103 -2.39 -3.55 -7.71
CA LEU A 103 -1.46 -2.47 -7.40
C LEU A 103 -0.84 -2.70 -6.02
N PHE A 104 0.49 -2.66 -5.95
CA PHE A 104 1.26 -2.60 -4.71
C PHE A 104 1.87 -1.21 -4.57
N LEU A 105 1.71 -0.59 -3.41
CA LEU A 105 2.31 0.70 -3.10
C LEU A 105 3.13 0.62 -1.83
N ASP A 106 4.39 1.02 -1.92
CA ASP A 106 5.26 1.14 -0.76
C ASP A 106 5.15 2.57 -0.20
N GLU A 107 4.66 2.68 1.03
CA GLU A 107 4.53 3.91 1.79
C GLU A 107 4.03 5.12 0.98
N PRO A 108 2.82 5.06 0.39
CA PRO A 108 2.35 6.08 -0.53
C PRO A 108 2.03 7.43 0.13
N THR A 109 2.01 7.49 1.46
CA THR A 109 1.71 8.68 2.26
C THR A 109 2.97 9.33 2.83
N THR A 110 4.15 8.71 2.71
CA THR A 110 5.38 9.24 3.31
C THR A 110 5.82 10.52 2.60
N GLY A 111 6.17 11.55 3.39
CA GLY A 111 6.61 12.86 2.88
C GLY A 111 5.49 13.74 2.33
N LEU A 112 4.23 13.38 2.52
CA LEU A 112 3.06 14.17 2.15
C LEU A 112 2.47 14.91 3.35
N ASP A 113 1.88 16.07 3.11
CA ASP A 113 1.04 16.75 4.10
C ASP A 113 -0.31 16.02 4.28
N SER A 114 -1.01 16.30 5.39
CA SER A 114 -2.26 15.61 5.75
C SER A 114 -3.35 15.68 4.66
N SER A 115 -3.45 16.80 3.94
CA SER A 115 -4.41 16.95 2.84
C SER A 115 -4.01 16.08 1.66
N SER A 116 -2.74 16.14 1.25
CA SER A 116 -2.20 15.29 0.18
C SER A 116 -2.30 13.79 0.51
N CYS A 117 -2.08 13.37 1.76
CA CYS A 117 -2.29 11.97 2.19
C CYS A 117 -3.73 11.54 1.97
N SER A 118 -4.70 12.34 2.45
CA SER A 118 -6.12 12.04 2.33
C SER A 118 -6.58 11.95 0.88
N GLN A 119 -6.07 12.84 0.02
CA GLN A 119 -6.32 12.78 -1.42
C GLN A 119 -5.71 11.53 -2.07
N CYS A 120 -4.48 11.16 -1.68
CA CYS A 120 -3.81 9.96 -2.17
C CYS A 120 -4.61 8.69 -1.81
N VAL A 121 -4.98 8.53 -0.54
CA VAL A 121 -5.76 7.36 -0.08
C VAL A 121 -7.17 7.34 -0.70
N SER A 122 -7.82 8.50 -0.86
CA SER A 122 -9.13 8.60 -1.54
C SER A 122 -9.05 8.11 -2.98
N LEU A 123 -7.98 8.46 -3.68
CA LEU A 123 -7.71 7.98 -5.04
C LEU A 123 -7.50 6.47 -5.05
N LEU A 124 -6.69 5.92 -4.14
CA LEU A 124 -6.48 4.47 -4.04
C LEU A 124 -7.81 3.73 -3.79
N LYS A 125 -8.66 4.28 -2.92
CA LYS A 125 -10.01 3.76 -2.66
C LYS A 125 -10.88 3.77 -3.91
N LEU A 126 -10.86 4.86 -4.68
CA LEU A 126 -11.58 4.95 -5.96
C LEU A 126 -11.09 3.90 -6.96
N LEU A 127 -9.78 3.71 -7.08
CA LEU A 127 -9.20 2.70 -7.96
C LEU A 127 -9.66 1.29 -7.58
N ALA A 128 -9.77 1.01 -6.29
CA ALA A 128 -10.27 -0.25 -5.79
C ALA A 128 -11.76 -0.45 -6.07
N GLN A 129 -12.58 0.57 -5.86
CA GLN A 129 -14.02 0.55 -6.20
C GLN A 129 -14.28 0.32 -7.69
N GLN A 130 -13.32 0.64 -8.56
CA GLN A 130 -13.36 0.32 -9.98
C GLN A 130 -13.02 -1.16 -10.29
N GLY A 131 -12.86 -2.01 -9.28
CA GLY A 131 -12.57 -3.44 -9.42
C GLY A 131 -11.09 -3.79 -9.48
N ARG A 132 -10.21 -2.90 -9.00
CA ARG A 132 -8.78 -3.21 -8.82
C ARG A 132 -8.52 -3.66 -7.40
N THR A 133 -7.47 -4.44 -7.22
CA THR A 133 -6.97 -4.80 -5.90
C THR A 133 -5.83 -3.87 -5.55
N VAL A 134 -5.94 -3.11 -4.46
CA VAL A 134 -4.90 -2.19 -4.01
C VAL A 134 -4.32 -2.66 -2.69
N ILE A 135 -3.01 -2.86 -2.66
CA ILE A 135 -2.26 -3.25 -1.46
C ILE A 135 -1.24 -2.15 -1.19
N CYS A 136 -1.22 -1.62 0.03
CA CYS A 136 -0.21 -0.62 0.39
C CYS A 136 0.39 -0.83 1.77
N THR A 137 1.65 -0.44 1.94
CA THR A 137 2.28 -0.32 3.26
C THR A 137 2.07 1.09 3.80
N ILE A 138 1.70 1.23 5.08
CA ILE A 138 1.53 2.55 5.71
C ILE A 138 2.21 2.55 7.06
N HIS A 139 3.06 3.54 7.27
CA HIS A 139 3.70 3.82 8.55
C HIS A 139 2.80 4.77 9.35
N GLN A 140 2.22 4.28 10.45
CA GLN A 140 1.41 5.06 11.42
C GLN A 140 0.30 5.92 10.77
N PRO A 141 -0.79 5.31 10.26
CA PRO A 141 -1.90 6.05 9.69
C PRO A 141 -2.61 6.87 10.77
N THR A 142 -2.96 8.13 10.45
CA THR A 142 -3.88 8.90 11.28
C THR A 142 -5.24 8.19 11.36
N ALA A 143 -6.01 8.42 12.43
CA ALA A 143 -7.34 7.83 12.59
C ALA A 143 -8.25 8.06 11.37
N LEU A 144 -8.20 9.26 10.78
CA LEU A 144 -8.96 9.58 9.56
C LEU A 144 -8.56 8.70 8.37
N LEU A 145 -7.25 8.49 8.15
CA LEU A 145 -6.78 7.64 7.06
C LEU A 145 -7.14 6.18 7.34
N PHE A 146 -6.97 5.73 8.58
CA PHE A 146 -7.24 4.36 9.00
C PHE A 146 -8.69 3.94 8.68
N GLU A 147 -9.67 4.82 8.85
CA GLU A 147 -11.08 4.55 8.55
C GLU A 147 -11.39 4.34 7.05
N MET A 148 -10.48 4.72 6.15
CA MET A 148 -10.72 4.64 4.70
C MET A 148 -10.47 3.24 4.13
N PHE A 149 -9.80 2.36 4.87
CA PHE A 149 -9.35 1.05 4.40
C PHE A 149 -10.36 -0.06 4.71
N ASP A 150 -10.40 -1.09 3.87
CA ASP A 150 -11.30 -2.21 4.09
C ASP A 150 -10.67 -3.24 5.05
N HIS A 151 -9.43 -3.62 4.75
CA HIS A 151 -8.70 -4.65 5.48
C HIS A 151 -7.34 -4.17 6.00
N LEU A 152 -6.94 -4.78 7.11
CA LEU A 152 -5.69 -4.57 7.80
C LEU A 152 -4.96 -5.90 7.95
N TYR A 153 -3.68 -5.87 7.61
CA TYR A 153 -2.71 -6.93 7.85
C TYR A 153 -1.54 -6.33 8.62
N THR A 154 -1.31 -6.79 9.85
CA THR A 154 -0.29 -6.21 10.73
C THR A 154 0.83 -7.20 10.95
N LEU A 155 2.07 -6.76 10.72
CA LEU A 155 3.29 -7.56 10.90
C LEU A 155 4.13 -7.03 12.04
N ALA A 156 4.57 -7.91 12.94
CA ALA A 156 5.58 -7.63 13.95
C ALA A 156 6.56 -8.79 14.10
N GLN A 157 7.86 -8.49 14.10
CA GLN A 157 8.94 -9.49 14.21
C GLN A 157 8.81 -10.67 13.23
N GLY A 158 8.25 -10.42 12.03
CA GLY A 158 8.02 -11.44 11.00
C GLY A 158 6.74 -12.27 11.17
N ASN A 159 5.96 -12.04 12.24
CA ASN A 159 4.69 -12.72 12.49
C ASN A 159 3.50 -11.84 12.13
N CYS A 160 2.41 -12.46 11.68
CA CYS A 160 1.12 -11.80 11.51
C CYS A 160 0.46 -11.62 12.88
N ILE A 161 0.21 -10.38 13.29
CA ILE A 161 -0.39 -10.02 14.59
C ILE A 161 -1.88 -9.77 14.44
N TYR A 162 -2.31 -9.35 13.25
CA TYR A 162 -3.71 -9.16 12.94
C TYR A 162 -3.93 -9.29 11.45
N GLN A 163 -5.04 -9.94 11.08
CA GLN A 163 -5.53 -9.97 9.72
C GLN A 163 -7.06 -9.92 9.75
N GLY A 164 -7.65 -8.93 9.09
CA GLY A 164 -9.09 -8.81 9.02
C GLY A 164 -9.56 -7.44 8.60
N THR A 165 -10.84 -7.15 8.81
CA THR A 165 -11.39 -5.82 8.54
C THR A 165 -10.92 -4.80 9.59
N ILE A 166 -10.86 -3.51 9.25
CA ILE A 166 -10.48 -2.48 10.24
C ILE A 166 -11.42 -2.42 11.46
N LYS A 167 -12.70 -2.76 11.28
CA LYS A 167 -13.72 -2.79 12.35
C LYS A 167 -13.52 -3.96 13.33
N GLY A 168 -12.80 -5.00 12.91
CA GLY A 168 -12.51 -6.18 13.74
C GLY A 168 -11.33 -5.98 14.69
N VAL A 169 -10.56 -4.89 14.55
CA VAL A 169 -9.33 -4.67 15.33
C VAL A 169 -9.64 -4.51 16.83
N VAL A 170 -10.59 -3.65 17.19
CA VAL A 170 -10.94 -3.40 18.60
C VAL A 170 -11.53 -4.64 19.28
N PRO A 171 -12.50 -5.38 18.67
CA PRO A 171 -12.95 -6.66 19.21
C PRO A 171 -11.82 -7.67 19.41
N PHE A 172 -10.96 -7.85 18.40
CA PHE A 172 -9.83 -8.77 18.46
C PHE A 172 -8.90 -8.46 19.65
N LEU A 173 -8.53 -7.18 19.81
CA LEU A 173 -7.70 -6.74 20.91
C LEU A 173 -8.36 -7.00 22.28
N SER A 174 -9.66 -6.77 22.39
CA SER A 174 -10.39 -7.03 23.64
C SER A 174 -10.41 -8.51 24.00
N ASP A 175 -10.55 -9.40 23.01
CA ASP A 175 -10.55 -10.86 23.20
C ASP A 175 -9.19 -11.38 23.72
N ILE A 176 -8.08 -10.75 23.34
CA ILE A 176 -6.74 -11.07 23.85
C ILE A 176 -6.38 -10.30 25.13
N GLY A 177 -7.30 -9.52 25.70
CA GLY A 177 -7.13 -8.81 26.97
C GLY A 177 -6.62 -7.37 26.86
N PHE A 178 -6.50 -6.80 25.66
CA PHE A 178 -6.09 -5.42 25.43
C PHE A 178 -7.31 -4.53 25.10
N ASN A 179 -7.68 -3.65 26.02
CA ASN A 179 -8.80 -2.73 25.81
C ASN A 179 -8.31 -1.40 25.22
N CYS A 180 -8.60 -1.17 23.95
CA CYS A 180 -8.29 0.09 23.26
C CYS A 180 -9.17 1.23 23.82
N PRO A 181 -8.58 2.32 24.35
CA PRO A 181 -9.35 3.49 24.79
C PRO A 181 -10.09 4.16 23.62
N THR A 182 -11.27 4.75 23.89
CA THR A 182 -12.12 5.36 22.84
C THR A 182 -11.53 6.62 22.20
N TYR A 183 -10.59 7.28 22.87
CA TYR A 183 -9.87 8.44 22.37
C TYR A 183 -8.54 8.07 21.68
N HIS A 184 -8.22 6.77 21.62
CA HIS A 184 -7.01 6.27 21.01
C HIS A 184 -7.28 5.78 19.60
N ASN A 185 -6.34 6.04 18.69
CA ASN A 185 -6.39 5.46 17.37
C ASN A 185 -6.16 3.94 17.47
N PRO A 186 -7.07 3.09 16.96
CA PRO A 186 -6.90 1.63 17.03
C PRO A 186 -5.64 1.13 16.33
N ALA A 187 -5.22 1.81 15.25
CA ALA A 187 -4.00 1.45 14.53
C ALA A 187 -2.75 1.70 15.39
N ASP A 188 -2.68 2.84 16.09
CA ASP A 188 -1.55 3.17 16.96
C ASP A 188 -1.51 2.23 18.17
N PHE A 189 -2.67 1.96 18.79
CA PHE A 189 -2.75 1.04 19.92
C PHE A 189 -2.32 -0.38 19.54
N LEU A 190 -2.74 -0.88 18.36
CA LEU A 190 -2.27 -2.18 17.86
C LEU A 190 -0.75 -2.20 17.66
N MET A 191 -0.16 -1.08 17.24
CA MET A 191 1.28 -0.96 17.03
C MET A 191 2.06 -0.88 18.35
N GLU A 192 1.53 -0.22 19.38
CA GLU A 192 2.09 -0.19 20.74
C GLU A 192 2.05 -1.57 21.41
N VAL A 193 0.94 -2.30 21.24
CA VAL A 193 0.84 -3.70 21.66
C VAL A 193 1.89 -4.54 20.92
N ALA A 194 2.04 -4.33 19.62
CA ALA A 194 3.00 -5.06 18.80
C ALA A 194 4.47 -4.68 19.07
N SER A 195 4.76 -3.47 19.57
CA SER A 195 6.11 -3.00 19.90
C SER A 195 6.59 -3.51 21.26
N GLY A 196 5.68 -4.03 22.09
CA GLY A 196 5.96 -4.61 23.40
C GLY A 196 5.72 -3.65 24.58
N GLU A 197 5.08 -2.50 24.36
CA GLU A 197 4.81 -1.52 25.42
C GLU A 197 3.86 -2.04 26.51
N TYR A 198 3.03 -3.02 26.16
CA TYR A 198 2.05 -3.63 27.06
C TYR A 198 2.46 -5.03 27.56
N GLU A 199 3.77 -5.34 27.56
CA GLU A 199 4.31 -6.68 27.91
C GLU A 199 3.64 -7.82 27.12
N ALA A 200 3.26 -7.52 25.88
CA ALA A 200 2.52 -8.45 25.03
C ALA A 200 3.44 -9.52 24.44
N ASP A 201 3.07 -10.79 24.60
CA ASP A 201 3.74 -11.90 23.92
C ASP A 201 3.27 -11.99 22.48
N ILE A 202 4.13 -11.53 21.56
CA ILE A 202 3.91 -11.53 20.11
C ILE A 202 3.56 -12.92 19.59
N ALA A 203 4.12 -13.99 20.16
CA ALA A 203 3.82 -15.36 19.73
C ALA A 203 2.39 -15.78 20.10
N VAL A 204 1.88 -15.32 21.25
CA VAL A 204 0.51 -15.57 21.68
C VAL A 204 -0.47 -14.81 20.78
N ILE A 205 -0.19 -13.53 20.49
CA ILE A 205 -1.06 -12.73 19.62
C ILE A 205 -1.08 -13.30 18.20
N ALA A 206 0.08 -13.69 17.67
CA ALA A 206 0.16 -14.31 16.35
C ALA A 206 -0.64 -15.62 16.28
N ALA A 207 -0.56 -16.46 17.31
CA ALA A 207 -1.35 -17.68 17.38
C ALA A 207 -2.86 -17.41 17.43
N GLU A 208 -3.29 -16.32 18.05
CA GLU A 208 -4.71 -15.94 18.09
C GLU A 208 -5.17 -15.28 16.78
N ALA A 209 -4.31 -14.50 16.13
CA ALA A 209 -4.55 -13.95 14.80
C ALA A 209 -4.76 -15.07 13.77
N ASP A 210 -3.94 -16.12 13.82
CA ASP A 210 -4.07 -17.31 12.96
C ASP A 210 -5.40 -18.05 13.20
N LYS A 211 -5.87 -18.14 14.45
CA LYS A 211 -7.17 -18.75 14.77
C LYS A 211 -8.34 -17.92 14.25
N ASN A 212 -8.28 -16.60 14.43
CA ASN A 212 -9.33 -15.66 14.01
C ASN A 212 -9.40 -15.46 12.49
N ALA A 213 -8.30 -15.68 11.76
CA ALA A 213 -8.32 -15.78 10.30
C ALA A 213 -9.18 -16.97 9.79
N GLY A 214 -9.57 -17.89 10.68
CA GLY A 214 -10.60 -18.90 10.49
C GLY A 214 -10.03 -20.31 10.36
N GLY A 215 -10.70 -21.28 11.01
CA GLY A 215 -10.49 -22.73 10.93
C GLY A 215 -10.68 -23.37 9.54
N ARG A 216 -10.00 -22.85 8.52
CA ARG A 216 -9.70 -23.53 7.26
C ARG A 216 -8.26 -24.02 7.37
N GLY A 217 -8.08 -25.32 7.56
CA GLY A 217 -6.79 -25.96 7.87
C GLY A 217 -5.67 -25.85 6.82
N LYS A 218 -5.23 -24.64 6.46
CA LYS A 218 -4.00 -24.36 5.73
C LYS A 218 -3.42 -23.04 6.23
N LYS A 219 -2.32 -23.16 6.97
CA LYS A 219 -1.63 -22.13 7.76
C LYS A 219 -1.19 -20.84 7.05
N ASP A 220 -1.31 -20.72 5.73
CA ASP A 220 -0.56 -19.68 5.00
C ASP A 220 -1.37 -19.01 3.87
N THR A 221 -2.70 -18.89 4.00
CA THR A 221 -3.54 -18.34 2.92
C THR A 221 -4.06 -16.93 3.23
N PHE A 222 -3.29 -15.92 2.81
CA PHE A 222 -3.78 -14.55 2.70
C PHE A 222 -4.66 -14.41 1.44
N THR A 223 -5.94 -14.06 1.63
CA THR A 223 -6.85 -13.78 0.52
C THR A 223 -7.05 -12.28 0.45
N VAL A 224 -6.44 -11.66 -0.56
CA VAL A 224 -6.53 -10.21 -0.80
C VAL A 224 -7.86 -9.91 -1.46
N THR A 225 -8.68 -9.04 -0.86
CA THR A 225 -9.89 -8.51 -1.49
C THR A 225 -9.96 -6.99 -1.38
N ASP A 226 -10.18 -6.34 -2.52
CA ASP A 226 -10.53 -4.93 -2.71
C ASP A 226 -9.49 -3.88 -2.21
N THR A 227 -9.26 -3.68 -0.91
CA THR A 227 -8.13 -2.88 -0.40
C THR A 227 -7.52 -3.44 0.88
N ASP A 228 -6.23 -3.78 0.84
CA ASP A 228 -5.50 -4.28 2.00
C ASP A 228 -4.35 -3.34 2.39
N ILE A 229 -4.26 -2.97 3.66
CA ILE A 229 -3.04 -2.35 4.19
C ILE A 229 -2.17 -3.42 4.85
N ALA A 230 -0.87 -3.42 4.53
CA ALA A 230 0.13 -4.03 5.39
C ALA A 230 0.75 -2.97 6.33
N VAL A 231 0.37 -2.97 7.61
CA VAL A 231 1.03 -2.12 8.60
C VAL A 231 2.25 -2.87 9.14
N ARG A 232 3.42 -2.28 8.95
CA ARG A 232 4.70 -2.88 9.36
C ARG A 232 5.17 -2.21 10.65
N ASN A 233 5.43 -3.02 11.68
CA ASN A 233 6.13 -2.57 12.87
C ASN A 233 7.64 -2.47 12.59
N VAL A 234 8.21 -1.27 12.74
CA VAL A 234 9.64 -0.99 12.61
C VAL A 234 10.28 -1.13 13.99
N ASN A 235 10.52 -2.36 14.42
CA ASN A 235 11.53 -2.62 15.44
C ASN A 235 12.87 -2.93 14.76
N GLU A 236 13.49 -1.89 14.17
CA GLU A 236 14.93 -1.85 13.93
C GLU A 236 15.57 -1.01 15.05
N ASN A 237 15.73 -1.61 16.24
CA ASN A 237 16.61 -1.03 17.24
C ASN A 237 18.07 -1.17 16.80
N GLY A 238 18.77 -0.04 16.78
CA GLY A 238 20.12 0.11 16.27
C GLY A 238 21.17 -0.80 16.92
N CYS A 239 22.13 -1.20 16.09
CA CYS A 239 23.40 -1.83 16.48
C CYS A 239 24.44 -1.43 15.42
N GLY A 240 25.48 -0.64 15.68
CA GLY A 240 25.88 0.04 16.90
C GLY A 240 27.01 1.06 16.62
N ARG A 241 27.22 1.95 17.59
CA ARG A 241 28.50 2.64 17.75
C ARG A 241 29.61 1.60 17.91
N LYS A 242 30.64 1.69 17.09
CA LYS A 242 32.01 1.43 17.53
C LYS A 242 32.85 2.65 17.15
N GLU A 243 33.05 3.52 18.13
CA GLU A 243 34.26 4.32 18.21
C GLU A 243 35.46 3.41 18.54
N SER A 244 36.66 3.97 18.36
CA SER A 244 38.02 3.48 18.64
C SER A 244 38.71 2.66 17.53
N SER A 245 39.47 3.33 16.66
CA SER A 245 40.90 3.64 16.86
C SER A 245 41.41 4.56 15.75
#